data_AF-A0A3S4HC64-F1
#
_entry.id   AF-A0A3S4HC64-F1
#
_cell.length_a   1.000
_cell.length_b   1.000
_cell.length_c   1.000
_cell.angle_alpha   90.00
_cell.angle_beta   90.00
_cell.angle_gamma   90.00
#
_symmetry.space_group_name_H-M   'P 1'
#
loop_
_entity.id
_entity.type
_entity.pdbx_description
1 polymer ?
#
loop_
_entity_poly.entity_id
_entity_poly.type
_entity_poly.pdbx_seq_one_letter_code
_entity_poly.pdbx_strand_id
1 'polypeptide(L)'
;MPGAEHFSGTLAGSVEDGQMKVAMQQAKMPYETVFRAPLEIENGVATLSWLKNENGFQLDGRDIDVKAKAVHARGGFRYLQPTGDEPWLGILAGISTDDGSQAWRYFPENLMGKALVDYLSGAIQGGEADNATLVYGGNPHLFPYKHNEGQFEVLVPLRNATFAFQPDWPALKNLNIELDFLNDGLWMRSDSVDLGG
;
A
#
# COMPACT_ATOMS: atom_id res chain seq x y z
N MET A 1 1.04 -14.77 18.25
CA MET A 1 0.61 -13.89 17.15
C MET A 1 -0.89 -14.12 16.96
N PRO A 2 -1.75 -13.10 17.03
CA PRO A 2 -3.17 -13.26 16.73
C PRO A 2 -3.34 -13.82 15.32
N GLY A 3 -4.33 -14.70 15.17
CA GLY A 3 -4.45 -15.71 14.12
C GLY A 3 -4.54 -15.16 12.70
N ALA A 4 -3.55 -15.54 11.88
CA ALA A 4 -3.79 -15.75 10.47
C ALA A 4 -4.28 -17.20 10.31
N GLU A 5 -5.59 -17.40 10.29
CA GLU A 5 -6.18 -18.68 9.87
C GLU A 5 -5.89 -18.87 8.36
N HIS A 6 -5.86 -20.12 7.88
CA HIS A 6 -5.65 -20.47 6.46
C HIS A 6 -4.28 -20.12 5.86
N PHE A 7 -3.23 -20.15 6.68
CA PHE A 7 -1.84 -20.02 6.25
C PHE A 7 -1.23 -21.38 5.90
N SER A 8 -0.50 -21.45 4.78
CA SER A 8 0.33 -22.59 4.42
C SER A 8 1.68 -22.12 3.86
N GLY A 9 2.71 -22.96 3.95
CA GLY A 9 4.01 -22.58 3.47
C GLY A 9 5.08 -23.65 3.68
N THR A 10 6.23 -23.41 3.06
CA THR A 10 7.42 -24.23 3.23
C THR A 10 8.56 -23.35 3.72
N LEU A 11 9.31 -23.85 4.70
CA LEU A 11 10.48 -23.21 5.25
C LEU A 11 11.73 -24.06 4.94
N ALA A 12 12.78 -23.41 4.45
CA ALA A 12 14.08 -24.03 4.21
C ALA A 12 15.20 -23.13 4.72
N GLY A 13 16.30 -23.73 5.17
CA GLY A 13 17.47 -23.02 5.68
C GLY A 13 17.67 -23.17 7.19
N SER A 14 18.33 -22.17 7.77
CA SER A 14 18.69 -22.05 9.17
C SER A 14 18.00 -20.84 9.82
N VAL A 15 18.28 -20.63 11.10
CA VAL A 15 17.82 -19.43 11.82
C VAL A 15 18.48 -18.16 11.26
N GLU A 16 19.74 -18.26 10.83
CA GLU A 16 20.54 -17.12 10.35
C GLU A 16 20.34 -16.84 8.86
N ASP A 17 20.10 -17.87 8.06
CA ASP A 17 19.88 -17.77 6.62
C ASP A 17 18.75 -18.71 6.22
N GLY A 18 17.61 -18.13 5.84
CA GLY A 18 16.40 -18.89 5.60
C GLY A 18 15.52 -18.31 4.50
N GLN A 19 14.71 -19.18 3.92
CA GLN A 19 13.70 -18.83 2.95
C GLN A 19 12.37 -19.49 3.32
N MET A 20 11.30 -18.70 3.28
CA MET A 20 9.94 -19.14 3.51
C MET A 20 9.07 -18.77 2.31
N LYS A 21 8.44 -19.78 1.70
CA LYS A 21 7.34 -19.56 0.75
C LYS A 21 6.04 -19.60 1.52
N VAL A 22 5.21 -18.58 1.36
CA VAL A 22 3.93 -18.45 2.04
C VAL A 22 2.79 -18.38 1.04
N ALA A 23 1.69 -19.02 1.39
CA ALA A 23 0.42 -18.92 0.70
C ALA A 23 -0.70 -18.75 1.75
N MET A 24 -1.62 -17.85 1.47
CA MET A 24 -2.79 -17.58 2.30
C MET A 24 -4.05 -17.60 1.43
N GLN A 25 -5.15 -18.06 2.00
CA GLN A 25 -6.46 -18.08 1.36
C GLN A 25 -7.50 -17.63 2.36
N GLN A 26 -8.41 -16.73 1.97
CA GLN A 26 -9.51 -16.27 2.83
C GLN A 26 -9.03 -15.80 4.22
N ALA A 27 -7.92 -15.08 4.25
CA ALA A 27 -7.34 -14.58 5.49
C ALA A 27 -7.94 -13.21 5.85
N LYS A 28 -8.16 -12.99 7.15
CA LYS A 28 -8.61 -11.72 7.68
C LYS A 28 -7.61 -11.21 8.69
N MET A 29 -7.02 -10.05 8.44
CA MET A 29 -5.99 -9.49 9.32
C MET A 29 -6.51 -8.19 9.98
N PRO A 30 -6.78 -8.21 11.30
CA PRO A 30 -7.24 -7.04 12.03
C PRO A 30 -6.06 -6.11 12.35
N TYR A 31 -5.92 -5.04 11.58
CA TYR A 31 -4.91 -3.98 11.76
C TYR A 31 -5.57 -2.67 12.24
N GLU A 32 -6.34 -2.75 13.32
CA GLU A 32 -7.24 -1.68 13.79
C GLU A 32 -6.52 -0.36 14.14
N THR A 33 -5.24 -0.41 14.46
CA THR A 33 -4.43 0.79 14.75
C THR A 33 -3.94 1.52 13.50
N VAL A 34 -4.08 0.90 12.32
CA VAL A 34 -3.58 1.42 11.03
C VAL A 34 -4.73 1.69 10.07
N PHE A 35 -5.65 0.73 9.91
CA PHE A 35 -6.73 0.78 8.94
C PHE A 35 -8.10 0.78 9.62
N ARG A 36 -9.08 1.46 8.99
CA ARG A 36 -10.48 1.48 9.44
C ARG A 36 -11.22 0.16 9.27
N ALA A 37 -10.69 -0.72 8.42
CA ALA A 37 -11.23 -2.04 8.15
C ALA A 37 -10.12 -3.09 8.23
N PRO A 38 -10.45 -4.34 8.57
CA PRO A 38 -9.52 -5.44 8.46
C PRO A 38 -9.12 -5.65 7.00
N LEU A 39 -7.91 -6.15 6.77
CA LEU A 39 -7.49 -6.60 5.44
C LEU A 39 -8.17 -7.94 5.16
N GLU A 40 -9.07 -7.95 4.18
CA GLU A 40 -9.82 -9.13 3.73
C GLU A 40 -9.11 -9.72 2.50
N ILE A 41 -8.20 -10.67 2.72
CA ILE A 41 -7.37 -11.27 1.67
C ILE A 41 -8.08 -12.50 1.11
N GLU A 42 -8.36 -12.49 -0.18
CA GLU A 42 -8.92 -13.64 -0.91
C GLU A 42 -7.84 -14.70 -1.13
N ASN A 43 -6.71 -14.28 -1.69
CA ASN A 43 -5.54 -15.13 -1.90
C ASN A 43 -4.27 -14.27 -1.85
N GLY A 44 -3.19 -14.86 -1.33
CA GLY A 44 -1.89 -14.20 -1.31
C GLY A 44 -0.76 -15.20 -1.37
N VAL A 45 0.30 -14.88 -2.10
CA VAL A 45 1.56 -15.62 -2.10
C VAL A 45 2.73 -14.66 -1.93
N ALA A 46 3.81 -15.15 -1.33
CA ALA A 46 5.08 -14.45 -1.28
C ALA A 46 6.23 -15.42 -1.02
N THR A 47 7.42 -15.04 -1.45
CA THR A 47 8.68 -15.65 -1.04
C THR A 47 9.42 -14.67 -0.14
N LEU A 48 9.61 -15.03 1.12
CA LEU A 48 10.42 -14.28 2.08
C LEU A 48 11.80 -14.94 2.20
N SER A 49 12.86 -14.17 2.19
CA SER A 49 14.21 -14.65 2.52
C SER A 49 14.90 -13.71 3.48
N TRP A 50 15.61 -14.23 4.46
CA TRP A 50 16.36 -13.42 5.40
C TRP A 50 17.80 -13.91 5.55
N LEU A 51 18.67 -12.96 5.90
CA LEU A 51 20.05 -13.21 6.28
C LEU A 51 20.36 -12.39 7.53
N LYS A 52 20.91 -13.03 8.55
CA LYS A 52 21.39 -12.41 9.78
C LYS A 52 22.83 -12.87 10.03
N ASN A 53 23.75 -11.93 10.04
CA ASN A 53 25.16 -12.20 10.31
C ASN A 53 25.80 -11.00 11.05
N GLU A 54 27.12 -10.99 11.18
CA GLU A 54 27.88 -9.93 11.85
C GLU A 54 27.66 -8.53 11.22
N ASN A 55 27.36 -8.47 9.91
CA ASN A 55 27.11 -7.23 9.19
C ASN A 55 25.69 -6.68 9.40
N GLY A 56 24.77 -7.47 9.97
CA GLY A 56 23.43 -7.05 10.31
C GLY A 56 22.34 -8.01 9.85
N PHE A 57 21.15 -7.47 9.64
CA PHE A 57 19.96 -8.21 9.23
C PHE A 57 19.44 -7.71 7.87
N GLN A 58 19.07 -8.64 7.01
CA GLN A 58 18.39 -8.40 5.74
C GLN A 58 17.13 -9.26 5.68
N LEU A 59 16.04 -8.67 5.18
CA LEU A 59 14.80 -9.36 4.86
C LEU A 59 14.33 -8.92 3.47
N ASP A 60 14.19 -9.85 2.55
CA ASP A 60 13.59 -9.63 1.24
C ASP A 60 12.22 -10.30 1.17
N GLY A 61 11.27 -9.60 0.54
CA GLY A 61 10.04 -10.19 0.04
C GLY A 61 10.01 -10.11 -1.49
N ARG A 62 9.80 -11.24 -2.15
CA ARG A 62 9.74 -11.39 -3.60
C ARG A 62 8.50 -12.17 -4.00
N ASP A 63 8.15 -12.08 -5.28
CA ASP A 63 6.99 -12.77 -5.86
C ASP A 63 5.71 -12.54 -5.04
N ILE A 64 5.58 -11.33 -4.48
CA ILE A 64 4.41 -10.97 -3.69
C ILE A 64 3.27 -10.73 -4.66
N ASP A 65 2.19 -11.46 -4.48
CA ASP A 65 0.95 -11.32 -5.23
C ASP A 65 -0.20 -11.52 -4.24
N VAL A 66 -0.95 -10.46 -3.95
CA VAL A 66 -2.01 -10.45 -2.93
C VAL A 66 -3.26 -9.83 -3.51
N LYS A 67 -4.32 -10.64 -3.60
CA LYS A 67 -5.66 -10.20 -3.93
C LYS A 67 -6.48 -10.06 -2.66
N ALA A 68 -6.92 -8.84 -2.40
CA ALA A 68 -7.82 -8.48 -1.32
C ALA A 68 -9.09 -7.86 -1.91
N LYS A 69 -10.04 -7.51 -1.04
CA LYS A 69 -11.30 -6.89 -1.46
C LYS A 69 -11.07 -5.61 -2.27
N ALA A 70 -11.45 -5.64 -3.55
CA ALA A 70 -11.31 -4.55 -4.52
C ALA A 70 -9.86 -4.07 -4.78
N VAL A 71 -8.84 -4.79 -4.33
CA VAL A 71 -7.43 -4.43 -4.57
C VAL A 71 -6.61 -5.68 -4.87
N HIS A 72 -5.78 -5.61 -5.91
CA HIS A 72 -4.75 -6.61 -6.21
C HIS A 72 -3.39 -5.92 -6.23
N ALA A 73 -2.48 -6.37 -5.38
CA ALA A 73 -1.13 -5.81 -5.26
C ALA A 73 -0.08 -6.86 -5.63
N ARG A 74 0.92 -6.46 -6.43
CA ARG A 74 2.06 -7.29 -6.82
C ARG A 74 3.36 -6.53 -6.64
N GLY A 75 4.40 -7.16 -6.12
CA GLY A 75 5.67 -6.46 -5.94
C GLY A 75 6.69 -7.18 -5.08
N GLY A 76 7.53 -6.39 -4.43
CA GLY A 76 8.56 -6.86 -3.52
C GLY A 76 9.09 -5.76 -2.62
N PHE A 77 9.82 -6.17 -1.61
CA PHE A 77 10.50 -5.27 -0.71
C PHE A 77 11.87 -5.81 -0.30
N ARG A 78 12.71 -4.91 0.18
CA ARG A 78 13.94 -5.23 0.90
C ARG A 78 14.05 -4.34 2.12
N TYR A 79 14.24 -4.96 3.27
CA TYR A 79 14.61 -4.30 4.51
C TYR A 79 16.04 -4.67 4.86
N LEU A 80 16.84 -3.67 5.22
CA LEU A 80 18.22 -3.79 5.69
C LEU A 80 18.33 -3.12 7.05
N GLN A 81 18.99 -3.77 7.98
CA GLN A 81 19.39 -3.23 9.27
C GLN A 81 20.86 -3.61 9.50
N PRO A 82 21.81 -2.79 9.00
CA PRO A 82 23.22 -3.02 9.26
C PRO A 82 23.55 -2.88 10.74
N THR A 83 24.62 -3.55 11.19
CA THR A 83 25.10 -3.42 12.57
C THR A 83 25.70 -2.03 12.80
N GLY A 84 25.11 -1.26 13.72
CA GLY A 84 25.61 0.07 14.09
C GLY A 84 25.29 1.18 13.09
N ASP A 85 24.40 0.94 12.13
CA ASP A 85 23.96 1.91 11.14
C ASP A 85 22.42 1.99 11.09
N GLU A 86 21.90 2.95 10.33
CA GLU A 86 20.46 3.16 10.16
C GLU A 86 19.81 2.10 9.25
N PRO A 87 18.53 1.75 9.49
CA PRO A 87 17.83 0.84 8.61
C PRO A 87 17.49 1.48 7.26
N TRP A 88 17.30 0.63 6.27
CA TRP A 88 16.80 1.02 4.95
C TRP A 88 15.67 0.10 4.52
N LEU A 89 14.58 0.67 4.02
CA LEU A 89 13.48 -0.04 3.40
C LEU A 89 13.35 0.40 1.95
N GLY A 90 13.29 -0.57 1.05
CA GLY A 90 12.90 -0.39 -0.34
C GLY A 90 11.63 -1.18 -0.63
N ILE A 91 10.63 -0.56 -1.26
CA ILE A 91 9.41 -1.21 -1.75
C ILE A 91 9.18 -0.78 -3.18
N LEU A 92 8.83 -1.73 -4.03
CA LEU A 92 8.28 -1.47 -5.36
C LEU A 92 7.08 -2.40 -5.56
N ALA A 93 5.92 -1.80 -5.78
CA ALA A 93 4.70 -2.56 -6.04
C ALA A 93 3.81 -1.89 -7.09
N GLY A 94 3.14 -2.72 -7.88
CA GLY A 94 2.00 -2.35 -8.70
C GLY A 94 0.71 -2.75 -8.00
N ILE A 95 -0.30 -1.90 -8.10
CA ILE A 95 -1.60 -2.06 -7.45
C ILE A 95 -2.67 -1.83 -8.51
N SER A 96 -3.70 -2.66 -8.53
CA SER A 96 -4.90 -2.45 -9.33
C SER A 96 -6.16 -2.54 -8.49
N THR A 97 -7.18 -1.79 -8.88
CA THR A 97 -8.50 -1.78 -8.24
C THR A 97 -9.58 -1.67 -9.32
N ASP A 98 -10.62 -2.47 -9.17
CA ASP A 98 -11.85 -2.43 -9.98
C ASP A 98 -12.97 -1.60 -9.31
N ASP A 99 -12.78 -1.21 -8.05
CA ASP A 99 -13.71 -0.38 -7.29
C ASP A 99 -12.96 0.55 -6.33
N GLY A 100 -12.61 1.74 -6.83
CA GLY A 100 -11.99 2.80 -6.06
C GLY A 100 -12.82 3.27 -4.87
N SER A 101 -14.13 3.02 -4.83
CA SER A 101 -14.97 3.33 -3.66
C SER A 101 -14.59 2.52 -2.42
N GLN A 102 -13.78 1.46 -2.57
CA GLN A 102 -13.24 0.67 -1.46
C GLN A 102 -11.88 1.18 -0.95
N ALA A 103 -11.30 2.22 -1.54
CA ALA A 103 -9.95 2.70 -1.18
C ALA A 103 -9.81 3.06 0.31
N TRP A 104 -10.89 3.53 0.95
CA TRP A 104 -10.94 3.85 2.38
C TRP A 104 -10.50 2.71 3.31
N ARG A 105 -10.59 1.46 2.86
CA ARG A 105 -10.15 0.28 3.61
C ARG A 105 -8.63 0.23 3.79
N TYR A 106 -7.90 0.87 2.88
CA TYR A 106 -6.45 0.74 2.72
C TYR A 106 -5.69 2.04 3.03
N PHE A 107 -6.37 3.06 3.54
CA PHE A 107 -5.72 4.29 4.00
C PHE A 107 -5.14 4.11 5.41
N PRO A 108 -3.80 4.18 5.59
CA PRO A 108 -3.18 4.10 6.91
C PRO A 108 -3.44 5.39 7.69
N GLU A 109 -4.50 5.42 8.50
CA GLU A 109 -4.98 6.64 9.18
C GLU A 109 -3.95 7.23 10.15
N ASN A 110 -3.17 6.39 10.81
CA ASN A 110 -2.10 6.83 11.69
C ASN A 110 -0.96 7.57 10.97
N LEU A 111 -0.80 7.35 9.66
CA LEU A 111 0.23 7.99 8.83
C LEU A 111 -0.34 9.18 8.04
N MET A 112 -1.55 9.04 7.48
CA MET A 112 -2.20 10.08 6.66
C MET A 112 -2.87 11.18 7.49
N GLY A 113 -3.25 10.86 8.74
CA GLY A 113 -4.07 11.72 9.57
C GLY A 113 -5.56 11.62 9.25
N LYS A 114 -6.39 11.69 10.29
CA LYS A 114 -7.84 11.48 10.22
C LYS A 114 -8.54 12.36 9.18
N ALA A 115 -8.17 13.64 9.09
CA ALA A 115 -8.85 14.60 8.20
C ALA A 115 -8.71 14.23 6.72
N LEU A 116 -7.52 13.81 6.29
CA LEU A 116 -7.28 13.39 4.91
C LEU A 116 -8.00 12.07 4.60
N VAL A 117 -7.98 11.13 5.55
CA VAL A 117 -8.72 9.86 5.39
C VAL A 117 -10.21 10.12 5.30
N ASP A 118 -10.79 10.96 6.15
CA ASP A 118 -12.22 11.32 6.09
C ASP A 118 -12.58 11.94 4.73
N TYR A 119 -11.77 12.89 4.26
CA TYR A 119 -11.98 13.54 2.97
C TYR A 119 -11.98 12.54 1.82
N LEU A 120 -10.92 11.74 1.68
CA LEU A 120 -10.77 10.81 0.56
C LEU A 120 -11.80 9.67 0.60
N SER A 121 -12.18 9.22 1.80
CA SER A 121 -13.21 8.18 1.97
C SER A 121 -14.59 8.65 1.49
N GLY A 122 -14.89 9.94 1.59
CA GLY A 122 -16.13 10.52 1.04
C GLY A 122 -16.00 10.98 -0.41
N ALA A 123 -14.80 11.42 -0.82
CA ALA A 123 -14.54 11.98 -2.13
C ALA A 123 -14.45 10.91 -3.22
N ILE A 124 -13.78 9.79 -2.97
CA ILE A 124 -13.64 8.70 -3.95
C ILE A 124 -14.87 7.80 -3.87
N GLN A 125 -15.83 8.01 -4.78
CA GLN A 125 -17.11 7.29 -4.78
C GLN A 125 -17.14 6.14 -5.81
N GLY A 126 -16.11 6.04 -6.64
CA GLY A 126 -15.97 4.97 -7.64
C GLY A 126 -14.83 5.28 -8.61
N GLY A 127 -14.57 4.34 -9.51
CA GLY A 127 -13.48 4.40 -10.49
C GLY A 127 -12.64 3.14 -10.44
N GLU A 128 -11.75 2.99 -11.41
CA GLU A 128 -10.84 1.86 -11.53
C GLU A 128 -9.43 2.38 -11.76
N ALA A 129 -8.42 1.66 -11.29
CA ALA A 129 -7.04 2.00 -11.58
C ALA A 129 -6.29 0.72 -11.95
N ASP A 130 -5.67 0.75 -13.11
CA ASP A 130 -4.68 -0.23 -13.53
C ASP A 130 -3.29 0.33 -13.28
N ASN A 131 -2.43 -0.47 -12.63
CA ASN A 131 -1.03 -0.15 -12.40
C ASN A 131 -0.77 1.13 -11.59
N ALA A 132 -1.55 1.39 -10.55
CA ALA A 132 -1.12 2.31 -9.51
C ALA A 132 0.23 1.84 -8.95
N THR A 133 1.17 2.75 -8.70
CA THR A 133 2.54 2.40 -8.32
C THR A 133 2.82 2.86 -6.91
N LEU A 134 3.38 1.96 -6.09
CA LEU A 134 3.95 2.28 -4.78
C LEU A 134 5.47 2.18 -4.90
N VAL A 135 6.15 3.28 -4.60
CA VAL A 135 7.61 3.36 -4.43
C VAL A 135 7.90 3.81 -3.01
N TYR A 136 8.79 3.08 -2.35
CA TYR A 136 9.35 3.46 -1.06
C TYR A 136 10.85 3.27 -1.09
N GLY A 137 11.61 4.24 -0.61
CA GLY A 137 13.06 4.14 -0.45
C GLY A 137 13.56 5.09 0.63
N GLY A 138 13.99 4.55 1.77
CA GLY A 138 14.55 5.36 2.85
C GLY A 138 14.57 4.66 4.20
N ASN A 139 15.03 5.37 5.23
CA ASN A 139 14.94 4.94 6.62
C ASN A 139 13.50 5.10 7.15
N PRO A 140 12.79 4.03 7.55
CA PRO A 140 11.41 4.17 8.00
C PRO A 140 11.17 5.04 9.22
N HIS A 141 12.19 5.27 10.04
CA HIS A 141 12.10 6.13 11.21
C HIS A 141 12.08 7.63 10.86
N LEU A 142 12.47 8.00 9.64
CA LEU A 142 12.53 9.38 9.18
C LEU A 142 11.33 9.78 8.31
N PHE A 143 10.42 8.85 8.02
CA PHE A 143 9.17 9.16 7.33
C PHE A 143 8.40 10.25 8.10
N PRO A 144 7.90 11.32 7.44
CA PRO A 144 7.65 11.47 6.00
C PRO A 144 8.75 12.22 5.20
N TYR A 145 10.03 12.10 5.55
CA TYR A 145 11.17 12.58 4.73
C TYR A 145 11.17 14.07 4.38
N LYS A 146 10.96 14.93 5.38
CA LYS A 146 10.90 16.40 5.20
C LYS A 146 12.22 17.03 4.76
N HIS A 147 13.34 16.32 4.84
CA HIS A 147 14.67 16.82 4.47
C HIS A 147 15.35 15.93 3.41
N ASN A 148 14.57 15.25 2.56
CA ASN A 148 15.04 14.41 1.46
C ASN A 148 15.85 13.18 1.90
N GLU A 149 15.54 12.61 3.06
CA GLU A 149 16.18 11.40 3.60
C GLU A 149 15.66 10.10 2.97
N GLY A 150 14.65 10.23 2.10
CA GLY A 150 14.00 9.14 1.39
C GLY A 150 12.87 9.63 0.49
N GLN A 151 12.18 8.69 -0.13
CA GLN A 151 11.01 8.94 -0.95
C GLN A 151 9.93 7.90 -0.67
N PHE A 152 8.71 8.37 -0.47
CA PHE A 152 7.49 7.59 -0.51
C PHE A 152 6.57 8.18 -1.58
N GLU A 153 6.11 7.35 -2.50
CA GLU A 153 5.20 7.78 -3.57
C GLU A 153 4.13 6.71 -3.81
N VAL A 154 2.87 7.12 -3.85
CA VAL A 154 1.77 6.32 -4.38
C VAL A 154 1.10 7.10 -5.50
N LEU A 155 1.32 6.66 -6.73
CA LEU A 155 0.75 7.26 -7.94
C LEU A 155 -0.43 6.41 -8.43
N VAL A 156 -1.63 7.00 -8.44
CA VAL A 156 -2.88 6.32 -8.78
C VAL A 156 -3.53 6.98 -10.00
N PRO A 157 -3.46 6.36 -11.18
CA PRO A 157 -4.19 6.83 -12.36
C PRO A 157 -5.64 6.33 -12.32
N LEU A 158 -6.49 6.98 -11.52
CA LEU A 158 -7.89 6.60 -11.36
C LEU A 158 -8.73 7.03 -12.58
N ARG A 159 -9.38 6.07 -13.22
CA ARG A 159 -10.19 6.23 -14.43
C ARG A 159 -11.66 5.97 -14.14
N ASN A 160 -12.52 6.52 -14.99
CA ASN A 160 -13.97 6.35 -14.89
C ASN A 160 -14.53 6.68 -13.49
N ALA A 161 -13.90 7.65 -12.82
CA ALA A 161 -14.16 7.94 -11.42
C ALA A 161 -15.47 8.70 -11.23
N THR A 162 -16.14 8.41 -10.12
CA THR A 162 -17.10 9.33 -9.51
C THR A 162 -16.42 9.98 -8.31
N PHE A 163 -16.21 11.30 -8.36
CA PHE A 163 -15.43 12.02 -7.37
C PHE A 163 -16.19 13.22 -6.80
N ALA A 164 -16.44 13.21 -5.49
CA ALA A 164 -17.09 14.30 -4.77
C ALA A 164 -16.04 15.23 -4.16
N PHE A 165 -15.69 16.29 -4.89
CA PHE A 165 -14.67 17.26 -4.43
C PHE A 165 -15.07 18.00 -3.14
N GLN A 166 -16.37 18.27 -2.97
CA GLN A 166 -16.95 18.92 -1.80
C GLN A 166 -18.32 18.27 -1.49
N PRO A 167 -18.69 18.09 -0.21
CA PRO A 167 -19.93 17.40 0.17
C PRO A 167 -21.21 17.99 -0.45
N ASP A 168 -21.28 19.32 -0.58
CA ASP A 168 -22.47 20.02 -1.08
C ASP A 168 -22.43 20.26 -2.60
N TRP A 169 -21.39 19.78 -3.28
CA TRP A 169 -21.26 19.90 -4.73
C TRP A 169 -21.70 18.62 -5.43
N PRO A 170 -22.28 18.71 -6.63
CA PRO A 170 -22.49 17.54 -7.46
C PRO A 170 -21.18 16.78 -7.67
N ALA A 171 -21.19 15.47 -7.46
CA ALA A 171 -20.04 14.63 -7.75
C ALA A 171 -19.72 14.67 -9.25
N LEU A 172 -18.43 14.74 -9.56
CA LEU A 172 -17.93 14.68 -10.93
C LEU A 172 -17.98 13.23 -11.38
N LYS A 173 -18.48 12.98 -12.58
CA LYS A 173 -18.65 11.64 -13.15
C LYS A 173 -17.73 11.47 -14.35
N ASN A 174 -17.39 10.22 -14.66
CA ASN A 174 -16.50 9.86 -15.77
C ASN A 174 -15.16 10.62 -15.70
N LEU A 175 -14.70 10.89 -14.48
CA LEU A 175 -13.49 11.67 -14.25
C LEU A 175 -12.26 10.77 -14.39
N ASN A 176 -11.28 11.25 -15.14
CA ASN A 176 -9.95 10.65 -15.21
C ASN A 176 -8.98 11.51 -14.40
N ILE A 177 -8.63 11.05 -13.20
CA ILE A 177 -7.83 11.81 -12.24
C ILE A 177 -6.61 11.01 -11.81
N GLU A 178 -5.47 11.67 -11.78
CA GLU A 178 -4.25 11.16 -11.19
C GLU A 178 -4.14 11.67 -9.76
N LEU A 179 -4.05 10.75 -8.80
CA LEU A 179 -3.78 11.04 -7.40
C LEU A 179 -2.32 10.66 -7.11
N ASP A 180 -1.51 11.64 -6.71
CA ASP A 180 -0.11 11.46 -6.39
C ASP A 180 0.11 11.79 -4.92
N PHE A 181 0.33 10.75 -4.11
CA PHE A 181 0.75 10.89 -2.72
C PHE A 181 2.26 10.85 -2.66
N LEU A 182 2.89 11.99 -2.49
CA LEU A 182 4.33 12.11 -2.38
C LEU A 182 4.69 12.59 -0.97
N ASN A 183 5.36 11.73 -0.21
CA ASN A 183 5.74 11.96 1.19
C ASN A 183 4.54 12.35 2.07
N ASP A 184 4.45 13.59 2.54
CA ASP A 184 3.32 14.11 3.34
C ASP A 184 2.35 15.00 2.55
N GLY A 185 2.44 15.00 1.21
CA GLY A 185 1.55 15.76 0.33
C GLY A 185 0.67 14.89 -0.56
N LEU A 186 -0.42 15.49 -1.04
CA LEU A 186 -1.31 14.93 -2.05
C LEU A 186 -1.49 15.95 -3.18
N TRP A 187 -1.16 15.53 -4.40
CA TRP A 187 -1.43 16.26 -5.63
C TRP A 187 -2.50 15.53 -6.44
N MET A 188 -3.40 16.30 -7.03
CA MET A 188 -4.50 15.78 -7.82
C MET A 188 -4.50 16.48 -9.16
N ARG A 189 -4.44 15.70 -10.24
CA ARG A 189 -4.35 16.23 -11.61
C ARG A 189 -5.40 15.58 -12.50
N SER A 190 -6.07 16.40 -13.30
CA SER A 190 -6.93 15.95 -14.39
C SER A 190 -6.68 16.82 -15.61
N ASP A 191 -6.65 16.21 -16.80
CA ASP A 191 -6.48 16.94 -18.06
C ASP A 191 -7.75 17.68 -18.47
N SER A 192 -8.91 17.20 -18.03
CA SER A 192 -10.22 17.80 -18.31
C SER A 192 -11.22 17.51 -17.20
N VAL A 193 -12.17 18.42 -17.01
CA VAL A 193 -13.22 18.28 -16.00
C VAL A 193 -14.50 18.87 -16.56
N ASP A 194 -15.57 18.08 -16.59
CA ASP A 194 -16.90 18.57 -16.94
C ASP A 194 -17.63 19.02 -15.67
N LEU A 195 -17.69 20.34 -15.46
CA LEU A 195 -18.43 20.96 -14.38
C LEU A 195 -19.79 21.45 -14.91
N GLY A 196 -20.86 20.71 -14.63
CA GLY A 196 -22.24 21.18 -14.88
C GLY A 196 -23.06 20.47 -15.96
N GLY A 197 -22.50 19.45 -16.61
CA GLY A 197 -23.19 18.67 -17.65
C GLY A 197 -23.23 19.34 -19.03
#